data_AF-A0A7K8J879-F1
#
_entry.id   AF-A0A7K8J879-F1
#
_cell.length_a   1.000
_cell.length_b   1.000
_cell.length_c   1.000
_cell.angle_alpha   90.00
_cell.angle_beta   90.00
_cell.angle_gamma   90.00
#
_symmetry.space_group_name_H-M   'P 1'
#
loop_
_entity.id
_entity.type
_entity.pdbx_description
1 polymer ?
#
loop_
_entity_poly.entity_id
_entity_poly.type
_entity_poly.pdbx_seq_one_letter_code
_entity_poly.pdbx_strand_id
1 'polypeptide(L)'
;VLVTVLSPDPALSSCPGRPTDRLVVTPREPVVPFGGSTELNCSLACAGGKVEWRGLDTALGTISSFPTHSILHIRHATVATEGMKICQGSCHGQHYQKTVTLKVYALPDTLRLEAAPQILRPGHPAKLNCSAVDVYPITGVALAWYWGHQVVKTDFDSEETDEELYNVVSILSVSGTEVAEGVEFRCEVTLHVGQETFTQVAYLVASAEAVMEQPAAVVTSTGSPSTASPMATSALPPGPSVPTRDPTTAREPNSGTTLDLAAVTNPPSPEPAVPQDLIAGSPTARAATTTTLPRSGTTGTGPSAGTGPSVGAVPACSLQIWSLPPTGTRGRALRIECHARCAGNATVGWLRTPAALSQYREESAGSSSALRLDRAEPWHQGHYQCVLLGHRAQMVSLELLVSADSFSSSPAIAMGTAGSLLGLIVTGAVSRRLWKRFRS
;
A
#
# COMPACT_ATOMS: atom_id res chain seq x y z
N VAL A 1 32.78 -38.06 -57.59
CA VAL A 1 32.04 -38.58 -56.41
C VAL A 1 31.43 -37.38 -55.68
N LEU A 2 30.16 -37.51 -55.25
CA LEU A 2 29.40 -36.87 -54.15
C LEU A 2 30.10 -35.78 -53.28
N VAL A 3 29.47 -34.82 -52.60
CA VAL A 3 28.06 -34.38 -52.37
C VAL A 3 28.12 -33.02 -51.65
N THR A 4 27.23 -32.02 -51.73
CA THR A 4 26.27 -31.51 -52.74
C THR A 4 26.05 -30.01 -52.43
N VAL A 5 25.42 -29.23 -53.32
CA VAL A 5 24.83 -27.92 -52.96
C VAL A 5 23.33 -28.12 -52.73
N LEU A 6 22.84 -27.80 -51.52
CA LEU A 6 21.41 -27.81 -51.21
C LEU A 6 20.84 -26.39 -51.29
N SER A 7 19.76 -26.23 -52.04
CA SER A 7 18.97 -25.01 -52.10
C SER A 7 18.18 -24.80 -50.80
N PRO A 8 17.95 -23.55 -50.35
CA PRO A 8 16.90 -23.25 -49.39
C PRO A 8 15.53 -23.19 -50.10
N ASP A 9 14.58 -24.05 -49.70
CA ASP A 9 13.22 -24.06 -50.24
C ASP A 9 12.39 -22.84 -49.79
N PRO A 10 11.64 -22.17 -50.68
CA PRO A 10 10.80 -21.02 -50.35
C PRO A 10 9.43 -21.46 -49.78
N ALA A 11 9.43 -22.10 -48.61
CA ALA A 11 8.24 -22.79 -48.07
C ALA A 11 7.92 -22.50 -46.57
N LEU A 12 7.98 -21.23 -46.15
CA LEU A 12 7.34 -20.77 -44.91
C LEU A 12 6.36 -19.63 -45.19
N SER A 13 5.15 -20.01 -45.58
CA SER A 13 4.01 -19.09 -45.64
C SER A 13 3.71 -18.57 -44.24
N SER A 14 3.91 -17.26 -44.02
CA SER A 14 3.50 -16.61 -42.77
C SER A 14 1.99 -16.72 -42.62
N CYS A 15 1.53 -17.50 -41.64
CA CYS A 15 0.12 -17.58 -41.31
C CYS A 15 -0.39 -16.18 -40.97
N PRO A 16 -1.43 -15.64 -41.66
CA PRO A 16 -2.11 -14.45 -41.18
C PRO A 16 -2.78 -14.84 -39.88
N GLY A 17 -2.19 -14.40 -38.76
CA GLY A 17 -2.64 -14.75 -37.42
C GLY A 17 -4.05 -14.23 -37.20
N ARG A 18 -5.05 -15.10 -37.39
CA ARG A 18 -6.43 -14.86 -37.00
C ARG A 18 -6.43 -14.35 -35.56
N PRO A 19 -7.11 -13.23 -35.24
CA PRO A 19 -7.27 -12.81 -33.85
C PRO A 19 -7.77 -14.01 -33.05
N THR A 20 -6.97 -14.44 -32.08
CA THR A 20 -7.45 -15.45 -31.13
C THR A 20 -8.40 -14.70 -30.21
N ASP A 21 -9.68 -15.07 -30.25
CA ASP A 21 -10.76 -14.48 -29.45
C ASP A 21 -10.51 -14.79 -27.97
N ARG A 22 -9.52 -14.11 -27.38
CA ARG A 22 -8.88 -14.51 -26.12
C ARG A 22 -9.48 -13.73 -24.97
N LEU A 23 -10.01 -14.47 -24.00
CA LEU A 23 -10.38 -13.92 -22.70
C LEU A 23 -9.12 -13.63 -21.86
N VAL A 24 -8.99 -12.41 -21.38
CA VAL A 24 -7.84 -11.91 -20.60
C VAL A 24 -8.36 -11.19 -19.37
N VAL A 25 -7.81 -11.54 -18.19
CA VAL A 25 -8.04 -10.84 -16.93
C VAL A 25 -6.80 -10.03 -16.57
N THR A 26 -7.00 -8.80 -16.11
CA THR A 26 -5.96 -7.87 -15.64
C THR A 26 -6.38 -7.20 -14.33
N PRO A 27 -5.50 -7.13 -13.32
CA PRO A 27 -4.17 -7.75 -13.25
C PRO A 27 -4.27 -9.30 -13.24
N ARG A 28 -3.14 -9.98 -13.51
CA ARG A 28 -3.11 -11.46 -13.58
C ARG A 28 -3.05 -12.11 -12.20
N GLU A 29 -2.34 -11.46 -11.29
CA GLU A 29 -2.19 -11.81 -9.89
C GLU A 29 -2.67 -10.59 -9.08
N PRO A 30 -3.99 -10.43 -8.90
CA PRO A 30 -4.54 -9.33 -8.14
C PRO A 30 -4.18 -9.47 -6.66
N VAL A 31 -3.51 -8.45 -6.12
CA VAL A 31 -3.18 -8.28 -4.70
C VAL A 31 -3.81 -6.96 -4.22
N VAL A 32 -4.40 -6.93 -3.03
CA VAL A 32 -5.06 -5.73 -2.46
C VAL A 32 -4.82 -5.64 -0.95
N PRO A 33 -4.54 -4.45 -0.38
CA PRO A 33 -4.47 -4.30 1.06
C PRO A 33 -5.84 -4.47 1.72
N PHE A 34 -5.86 -4.96 2.96
CA PHE A 34 -7.04 -5.03 3.82
C PHE A 34 -7.66 -3.63 4.02
N GLY A 35 -8.99 -3.55 4.01
CA GLY A 35 -9.75 -2.29 3.96
C GLY A 35 -9.63 -1.53 2.62
N GLY A 36 -8.75 -1.96 1.71
CA GLY A 36 -8.45 -1.33 0.43
C GLY A 36 -9.51 -1.55 -0.66
N SER A 37 -9.20 -1.07 -1.86
CA SER A 37 -10.05 -1.24 -3.06
C SER A 37 -9.18 -1.60 -4.28
N THR A 38 -9.73 -2.38 -5.20
CA THR A 38 -9.06 -2.77 -6.45
C THR A 38 -10.07 -3.08 -7.56
N GLU A 39 -9.64 -3.10 -8.81
CA GLU A 39 -10.49 -3.37 -9.97
C GLU A 39 -9.90 -4.47 -10.86
N LEU A 40 -10.70 -5.51 -11.13
CA LEU A 40 -10.33 -6.61 -12.01
C LEU A 40 -11.08 -6.43 -13.33
N ASN A 41 -10.36 -6.04 -14.39
CA ASN A 41 -10.92 -5.94 -15.73
C ASN A 41 -10.76 -7.30 -16.45
N CYS A 42 -11.86 -7.87 -16.91
CA CYS A 42 -11.86 -8.99 -17.84
C CYS A 42 -12.30 -8.55 -19.23
N SER A 43 -11.49 -8.83 -20.24
CA SER A 43 -11.71 -8.42 -21.63
C SER A 43 -11.64 -9.60 -22.60
N LEU A 44 -12.43 -9.54 -23.67
CA LEU A 44 -12.49 -10.53 -24.75
C LEU A 44 -12.37 -9.82 -26.09
N ALA A 45 -11.32 -10.12 -26.86
CA ALA A 45 -11.00 -9.41 -28.10
C ALA A 45 -11.89 -9.82 -29.31
N CYS A 46 -13.22 -9.78 -29.15
CA CYS A 46 -14.20 -10.22 -30.16
C CYS A 46 -15.37 -9.23 -30.31
N ALA A 47 -15.68 -8.85 -31.55
CA ALA A 47 -16.78 -7.93 -31.87
C ALA A 47 -18.15 -8.57 -31.57
N GLY A 48 -18.95 -7.93 -30.72
CA GLY A 48 -20.23 -8.47 -30.25
C GLY A 48 -20.10 -9.60 -29.21
N GLY A 49 -18.87 -9.90 -28.75
CA GLY A 49 -18.64 -10.83 -27.65
C GLY A 49 -19.20 -10.32 -26.31
N LYS A 50 -19.69 -11.24 -25.48
CA LYS A 50 -20.17 -10.97 -24.12
C LYS A 50 -19.13 -11.44 -23.10
N VAL A 51 -19.01 -10.72 -21.99
CA VAL A 51 -18.12 -11.03 -20.87
C VAL A 51 -18.87 -10.83 -19.56
N GLU A 52 -18.70 -11.74 -18.61
CA GLU A 52 -19.36 -11.73 -17.30
C GLU A 52 -18.45 -12.32 -16.20
N TRP A 53 -18.65 -11.85 -14.97
CA TRP A 53 -18.00 -12.40 -13.77
C TRP A 53 -18.94 -13.40 -13.06
N ARG A 54 -18.36 -14.48 -12.54
CA ARG A 54 -19.02 -15.56 -11.78
C ARG A 54 -18.16 -15.97 -10.57
N GLY A 55 -18.77 -16.72 -9.65
CA GLY A 55 -18.13 -17.04 -8.36
C GLY A 55 -18.07 -15.82 -7.44
N LEU A 56 -19.12 -14.99 -7.48
CA LEU A 56 -19.30 -13.86 -6.59
C LEU A 56 -20.22 -14.29 -5.45
N ASP A 57 -19.60 -14.87 -4.42
CA ASP A 57 -20.22 -14.95 -3.10
C ASP A 57 -20.62 -13.52 -2.67
N THR A 58 -21.83 -13.38 -2.14
CA THR A 58 -22.71 -12.24 -2.46
C THR A 58 -22.38 -10.89 -1.79
N ALA A 59 -21.18 -10.75 -1.22
CA ALA A 59 -20.70 -9.54 -0.55
C ALA A 59 -19.55 -8.81 -1.29
N LEU A 60 -18.87 -9.46 -2.25
CA LEU A 60 -17.47 -9.15 -2.55
C LEU A 60 -17.19 -8.09 -3.65
N GLY A 61 -18.20 -7.38 -4.16
CA GLY A 61 -17.98 -6.27 -5.10
C GLY A 61 -19.17 -5.92 -5.99
N THR A 62 -19.01 -4.89 -6.82
CA THR A 62 -19.97 -4.49 -7.87
C THR A 62 -19.41 -4.76 -9.27
N ILE A 63 -20.27 -5.02 -10.25
CA ILE A 63 -19.87 -5.30 -11.64
C ILE A 63 -20.28 -4.15 -12.56
N SER A 64 -19.34 -3.61 -13.33
CA SER A 64 -19.61 -2.75 -14.49
C SER A 64 -19.40 -3.54 -15.78
N SER A 65 -20.49 -3.83 -16.50
CA SER A 65 -20.44 -4.62 -17.74
C SER A 65 -20.59 -3.74 -18.98
N PHE A 66 -19.70 -3.96 -19.96
CA PHE A 66 -19.57 -3.19 -21.19
C PHE A 66 -19.58 -4.13 -22.41
N PRO A 67 -19.66 -3.60 -23.64
CA PRO A 67 -19.29 -4.37 -24.82
C PRO A 67 -17.86 -4.91 -24.69
N THR A 68 -17.68 -6.20 -24.97
CA THR A 68 -16.39 -6.91 -25.03
C THR A 68 -15.52 -6.92 -23.75
N HIS A 69 -15.99 -6.36 -22.63
CA HIS A 69 -15.29 -6.43 -21.33
C HIS A 69 -16.23 -6.19 -20.13
N SER A 70 -15.81 -6.62 -18.94
CA SER A 70 -16.55 -6.46 -17.68
C SER A 70 -15.57 -6.25 -16.53
N ILE A 71 -15.82 -5.25 -15.69
CA ILE A 71 -14.98 -4.85 -14.56
C ILE A 71 -15.65 -5.25 -13.25
N LEU A 72 -14.92 -5.97 -12.41
CA LEU A 72 -15.29 -6.26 -11.03
C LEU A 72 -14.60 -5.24 -10.11
N HIS A 73 -15.39 -4.40 -9.45
CA HIS A 73 -14.94 -3.39 -8.49
C HIS A 73 -15.01 -3.97 -7.08
N ILE A 74 -13.87 -4.08 -6.42
CA ILE A 74 -13.73 -4.59 -5.05
C ILE A 74 -13.44 -3.40 -4.13
N ARG A 75 -14.16 -3.29 -3.02
CA ARG A 75 -14.09 -2.16 -2.07
C ARG A 75 -14.15 -2.69 -0.65
N HIS A 76 -13.34 -2.11 0.24
CA HIS A 76 -13.19 -2.54 1.63
C HIS A 76 -12.87 -4.03 1.75
N ALA A 77 -11.81 -4.47 1.06
CA ALA A 77 -11.41 -5.87 1.02
C ALA A 77 -11.07 -6.41 2.42
N THR A 78 -11.78 -7.46 2.85
CA THR A 78 -11.54 -8.24 4.08
C THR A 78 -10.88 -9.58 3.75
N VAL A 79 -10.45 -10.37 4.75
CA VAL A 79 -9.92 -11.73 4.49
C VAL A 79 -10.90 -12.58 3.70
N ALA A 80 -12.19 -12.56 4.03
CA ALA A 80 -13.26 -13.23 3.27
C ALA A 80 -13.43 -12.74 1.81
N THR A 81 -12.71 -11.69 1.40
CA THR A 81 -12.65 -11.20 0.00
C THR A 81 -11.62 -11.95 -0.86
N GLU A 82 -10.65 -12.63 -0.26
CA GLU A 82 -9.64 -13.53 -0.87
C GLU A 82 -10.26 -14.53 -1.87
N GLY A 83 -9.42 -15.16 -2.69
CA GLY A 83 -9.78 -16.39 -3.38
C GLY A 83 -10.26 -16.21 -4.83
N MET A 84 -10.97 -17.23 -5.32
CA MET A 84 -11.13 -17.47 -6.75
C MET A 84 -12.16 -16.54 -7.41
N LYS A 85 -11.73 -15.69 -8.36
CA LYS A 85 -12.62 -14.86 -9.17
C LYS A 85 -12.64 -15.41 -10.61
N ILE A 86 -13.82 -15.77 -11.11
CA ILE A 86 -13.98 -16.45 -12.40
C ILE A 86 -14.60 -15.50 -13.41
N CYS A 87 -13.88 -15.20 -14.49
CA CYS A 87 -14.47 -14.54 -15.65
C CYS A 87 -14.88 -15.58 -16.71
N GLN A 88 -16.04 -15.40 -17.32
CA GLN A 88 -16.49 -16.14 -18.50
C GLN A 88 -16.75 -15.18 -19.67
N GLY A 89 -16.53 -15.68 -20.88
CA GLY A 89 -16.75 -14.93 -22.12
C GLY A 89 -17.35 -15.80 -23.21
N SER A 90 -18.09 -15.19 -24.13
CA SER A 90 -18.66 -15.89 -25.29
C SER A 90 -18.57 -15.03 -26.55
N CYS A 91 -18.23 -15.68 -27.67
CA CYS A 91 -17.98 -15.05 -28.97
C CYS A 91 -18.29 -16.05 -30.07
N HIS A 92 -19.14 -15.69 -31.05
CA HIS A 92 -19.47 -16.53 -32.22
C HIS A 92 -19.77 -18.02 -31.92
N GLY A 93 -20.42 -18.32 -30.78
CA GLY A 93 -20.73 -19.70 -30.33
C GLY A 93 -19.57 -20.45 -29.67
N GLN A 94 -18.42 -19.82 -29.49
CA GLN A 94 -17.34 -20.29 -28.62
C GLN A 94 -17.49 -19.71 -27.21
N HIS A 95 -17.06 -20.48 -26.22
CA HIS A 95 -17.05 -20.11 -24.81
C HIS A 95 -15.62 -20.13 -24.27
N TYR A 96 -15.32 -19.17 -23.39
CA TYR A 96 -14.02 -18.98 -22.77
C TYR A 96 -14.21 -18.81 -21.27
N GLN A 97 -13.27 -19.31 -20.48
CA GLN A 97 -13.21 -19.06 -19.03
C GLN A 97 -11.78 -18.69 -18.65
N LYS A 98 -11.63 -17.70 -17.77
CA LYS A 98 -10.35 -17.33 -17.18
C LYS A 98 -10.53 -17.05 -15.69
N THR A 99 -9.81 -17.82 -14.90
CA THR A 99 -9.73 -17.69 -13.45
C THR A 99 -8.48 -16.92 -13.04
N VAL A 100 -8.62 -16.11 -12.00
CA VAL A 100 -7.55 -15.53 -11.17
C VAL A 100 -7.88 -15.74 -9.69
N THR A 101 -6.88 -15.67 -8.83
CA THR A 101 -7.07 -15.64 -7.36
C THR A 101 -6.73 -14.24 -6.87
N LEU A 102 -7.67 -13.59 -6.20
CA LEU A 102 -7.39 -12.36 -5.45
C LEU A 102 -6.67 -12.74 -4.15
N LYS A 103 -5.57 -12.06 -3.86
CA LYS A 103 -4.94 -12.09 -2.55
C LYS A 103 -5.19 -10.81 -1.77
N VAL A 104 -5.47 -10.95 -0.49
CA VAL A 104 -5.56 -9.85 0.48
C VAL A 104 -4.29 -9.84 1.32
N TYR A 105 -3.83 -8.66 1.73
CA TYR A 105 -2.70 -8.53 2.65
C TYR A 105 -2.92 -7.43 3.68
N ALA A 106 -2.34 -7.60 4.86
CA ALA A 106 -2.34 -6.60 5.91
C ALA A 106 -0.95 -6.57 6.58
N LEU A 107 -0.36 -5.38 6.66
CA LEU A 107 0.91 -5.11 7.32
C LEU A 107 0.90 -3.61 7.69
N PRO A 108 1.13 -3.23 8.96
CA PRO A 108 0.98 -1.84 9.38
C PRO A 108 2.11 -0.93 8.87
N ASP A 109 1.77 0.30 8.49
CA ASP A 109 2.68 1.36 8.02
C ASP A 109 3.80 1.72 9.03
N THR A 110 3.69 1.30 10.29
CA THR A 110 4.74 1.39 11.32
C THR A 110 4.76 0.16 12.21
N LEU A 111 5.95 -0.40 12.48
CA LEU A 111 6.14 -1.41 13.53
C LEU A 111 6.19 -0.74 14.91
N ARG A 112 5.68 -1.40 15.94
CA ARG A 112 5.82 -0.99 17.34
C ARG A 112 7.06 -1.66 17.93
N LEU A 113 8.08 -0.86 18.22
CA LEU A 113 9.37 -1.32 18.77
C LEU A 113 9.67 -0.59 20.10
N GLU A 114 9.68 -1.33 21.20
CA GLU A 114 9.81 -0.81 22.57
C GLU A 114 10.94 -1.48 23.36
N ALA A 115 11.45 -0.81 24.39
CA ALA A 115 12.44 -1.34 25.30
C ALA A 115 11.89 -1.52 26.73
N ALA A 116 12.39 -2.53 27.44
CA ALA A 116 12.17 -2.75 28.86
C ALA A 116 13.55 -2.93 29.54
N PRO A 117 14.06 -1.94 30.29
CA PRO A 117 13.46 -0.63 30.60
C PRO A 117 13.30 0.28 29.36
N GLN A 118 12.38 1.24 29.45
CA GLN A 118 11.97 2.15 28.35
C GLN A 118 13.11 3.00 27.76
N ILE A 119 14.21 3.18 28.49
CA ILE A 119 15.43 3.84 27.98
C ILE A 119 16.51 2.76 27.87
N LEU A 120 16.99 2.53 26.65
CA LEU A 120 18.03 1.56 26.34
C LEU A 120 19.42 2.10 26.73
N ARG A 121 19.74 2.03 28.03
CA ARG A 121 20.96 2.60 28.61
C ARG A 121 22.20 1.75 28.35
N PRO A 122 23.33 2.34 27.91
CA PRO A 122 24.62 1.66 27.82
C PRO A 122 25.01 0.94 29.11
N GLY A 123 25.63 -0.24 28.98
CA GLY A 123 26.08 -1.07 30.10
C GLY A 123 24.98 -1.85 30.82
N HIS A 124 23.69 -1.66 30.48
CA HIS A 124 22.55 -2.25 31.19
C HIS A 124 21.80 -3.27 30.32
N PRO A 125 21.44 -4.45 30.84
CA PRO A 125 20.64 -5.42 30.09
C PRO A 125 19.21 -4.91 29.89
N ALA A 126 18.61 -5.30 28.76
CA ALA A 126 17.26 -4.91 28.39
C ALA A 126 16.53 -6.04 27.64
N LYS A 127 15.21 -5.91 27.52
CA LYS A 127 14.41 -6.65 26.55
C LYS A 127 13.85 -5.69 25.52
N LEU A 128 14.04 -5.99 24.25
CA LEU A 128 13.44 -5.26 23.13
C LEU A 128 12.23 -6.05 22.65
N ASN A 129 11.09 -5.38 22.49
CA ASN A 129 9.83 -5.96 22.04
C ASN A 129 9.48 -5.33 20.68
N CYS A 130 9.45 -6.15 19.63
CA CYS A 130 9.00 -5.75 18.30
C CYS A 130 7.64 -6.40 18.02
N SER A 131 6.67 -5.61 17.58
CA SER A 131 5.32 -6.09 17.31
C SER A 131 4.68 -5.39 16.11
N ALA A 132 3.83 -6.14 15.41
CA ALA A 132 2.91 -5.63 14.40
C ALA A 132 1.52 -6.22 14.68
N VAL A 133 0.50 -5.37 14.57
CA VAL A 133 -0.90 -5.75 14.73
C VAL A 133 -1.57 -5.94 13.39
N ASP A 134 -2.69 -6.67 13.38
CA ASP A 134 -3.59 -6.82 12.23
C ASP A 134 -2.86 -7.31 10.95
N VAL A 135 -1.97 -8.30 11.07
CA VAL A 135 -1.12 -8.82 9.98
C VAL A 135 -1.76 -10.01 9.27
N TYR A 136 -1.70 -10.04 7.94
CA TYR A 136 -2.25 -11.12 7.11
C TYR A 136 -1.55 -11.25 5.75
N PRO A 137 -1.33 -12.46 5.20
CA PRO A 137 -1.51 -13.77 5.82
C PRO A 137 -0.31 -14.15 6.69
N ILE A 138 -0.55 -14.75 7.86
CA ILE A 138 0.52 -15.15 8.80
C ILE A 138 1.56 -16.09 8.18
N THR A 139 1.15 -16.94 7.23
CA THR A 139 2.03 -17.87 6.50
C THR A 139 3.01 -17.19 5.53
N GLY A 140 2.84 -15.90 5.25
CA GLY A 140 3.77 -15.08 4.47
C GLY A 140 4.77 -14.26 5.31
N VAL A 141 4.62 -14.25 6.64
CA VAL A 141 5.38 -13.40 7.57
C VAL A 141 6.75 -14.01 7.89
N ALA A 142 7.78 -13.17 7.83
CA ALA A 142 9.08 -13.40 8.44
C ALA A 142 9.46 -12.18 9.29
N LEU A 143 9.95 -12.40 10.52
CA LEU A 143 10.50 -11.36 11.38
C LEU A 143 12.00 -11.61 11.55
N ALA A 144 12.82 -10.55 11.48
CA ALA A 144 14.26 -10.62 11.69
C ALA A 144 14.74 -9.48 12.58
N TRP A 145 15.48 -9.84 13.63
CA TRP A 145 16.25 -8.91 14.44
C TRP A 145 17.67 -8.82 13.88
N TYR A 146 18.15 -7.59 13.71
CA TYR A 146 19.52 -7.29 13.29
C TYR A 146 20.26 -6.49 14.35
N TRP A 147 21.51 -6.88 14.59
CA TRP A 147 22.51 -6.07 15.27
C TRP A 147 23.50 -5.57 14.21
N GLY A 148 23.34 -4.30 13.80
CA GLY A 148 23.99 -3.73 12.62
C GLY A 148 23.65 -4.48 11.33
N HIS A 149 24.54 -5.39 10.92
CA HIS A 149 24.41 -6.20 9.69
C HIS A 149 24.16 -7.70 9.95
N GLN A 150 24.25 -8.17 11.19
CA GLN A 150 24.08 -9.60 11.52
C GLN A 150 22.66 -9.87 11.99
N VAL A 151 22.03 -10.94 11.49
CA VAL A 151 20.77 -11.46 12.01
C VAL A 151 21.05 -12.14 13.35
N VAL A 152 20.35 -11.74 14.42
CA VAL A 152 20.54 -12.28 15.78
C VAL A 152 19.38 -13.12 16.29
N LYS A 153 18.17 -12.93 15.74
CA LYS A 153 16.98 -13.76 16.04
C LYS A 153 15.95 -13.66 14.90
N THR A 154 15.26 -14.76 14.60
CA THR A 154 14.17 -14.81 13.61
C THR A 154 12.83 -15.28 14.19
N ASP A 155 12.81 -15.81 15.41
CA ASP A 155 11.59 -16.39 15.98
C ASP A 155 10.63 -15.30 16.46
N PHE A 156 9.34 -15.51 16.20
CA PHE A 156 8.23 -14.67 16.63
C PHE A 156 7.06 -15.55 17.08
N ASP A 157 6.28 -15.03 18.01
CA ASP A 157 5.00 -15.57 18.47
C ASP A 157 3.88 -14.86 17.69
N SER A 158 2.74 -15.54 17.52
CA SER A 158 1.58 -15.01 16.78
C SER A 158 0.26 -15.38 17.44
N GLU A 159 -0.61 -14.39 17.67
CA GLU A 159 -1.95 -14.56 18.21
C GLU A 159 -2.99 -14.18 17.15
N GLU A 160 -3.97 -15.04 16.92
CA GLU A 160 -5.09 -14.79 15.99
C GLU A 160 -6.11 -13.83 16.63
N THR A 161 -6.61 -12.87 15.85
CA THR A 161 -7.62 -11.89 16.27
C THR A 161 -8.97 -12.20 15.65
N ASP A 162 -9.96 -11.34 15.90
CA ASP A 162 -11.15 -11.28 15.05
C ASP A 162 -10.77 -11.08 13.56
N GLU A 163 -11.65 -11.50 12.65
CA GLU A 163 -11.53 -11.38 11.19
C GLU A 163 -10.33 -12.09 10.53
N GLU A 164 -9.80 -13.16 11.14
CA GLU A 164 -8.70 -14.01 10.61
C GLU A 164 -7.35 -13.27 10.45
N LEU A 165 -7.17 -12.12 11.12
CA LEU A 165 -5.91 -11.38 11.18
C LEU A 165 -5.04 -11.86 12.36
N TYR A 166 -3.77 -11.45 12.39
CA TYR A 166 -2.81 -11.91 13.41
C TYR A 166 -1.98 -10.77 14.01
N ASN A 167 -1.86 -10.75 15.33
CA ASN A 167 -0.87 -9.97 16.04
C ASN A 167 0.43 -10.77 16.12
N VAL A 168 1.54 -10.22 15.62
CA VAL A 168 2.87 -10.86 15.69
C VAL A 168 3.78 -10.11 16.65
N VAL A 169 4.50 -10.85 17.48
CA VAL A 169 5.35 -10.33 18.55
C VAL A 169 6.68 -11.08 18.57
N SER A 170 7.80 -10.37 18.72
CA SER A 170 9.07 -11.00 19.02
C SER A 170 9.82 -10.22 20.10
N ILE A 171 10.32 -10.94 21.10
CA ILE A 171 11.13 -10.39 22.18
C ILE A 171 12.58 -10.83 22.00
N LEU A 172 13.49 -9.86 21.90
CA LEU A 172 14.95 -10.03 21.96
C LEU A 172 15.43 -9.62 23.35
N SER A 173 16.20 -10.48 24.03
CA SER A 173 16.87 -10.11 25.29
C SER A 173 18.33 -9.78 25.00
N VAL A 174 18.80 -8.61 25.43
CA VAL A 174 20.16 -8.11 25.20
C VAL A 174 20.89 -7.91 26.53
N SER A 175 22.16 -8.30 26.58
CA SER A 175 23.03 -8.10 27.74
C SER A 175 23.58 -6.67 27.79
N GLY A 176 23.93 -6.20 28.99
CA GLY A 176 24.53 -4.86 29.16
C GLY A 176 25.87 -4.68 28.44
N THR A 177 26.55 -5.77 28.09
CA THR A 177 27.77 -5.78 27.28
C THR A 177 27.53 -5.57 25.78
N GLU A 178 26.33 -5.83 25.29
CA GLU A 178 25.94 -5.63 23.87
C GLU A 178 25.33 -4.23 23.67
N VAL A 179 24.74 -3.66 24.72
CA VAL A 179 24.22 -2.29 24.74
C VAL A 179 25.35 -1.30 25.04
N ALA A 180 26.01 -0.81 24.00
CA ALA A 180 26.95 0.32 24.06
C ALA A 180 26.34 1.60 23.46
N GLU A 181 26.90 2.77 23.79
CA GLU A 181 26.37 4.05 23.28
C GLU A 181 26.44 4.14 21.75
N GLY A 182 25.33 4.56 21.13
CA GLY A 182 25.19 4.63 19.67
C GLY A 182 24.94 3.28 18.97
N VAL A 183 24.80 2.17 19.70
CA VAL A 183 24.43 0.88 19.10
C VAL A 183 22.97 0.89 18.65
N GLU A 184 22.76 0.56 17.38
CA GLU A 184 21.43 0.37 16.79
C GLU A 184 21.02 -1.11 16.80
N PHE A 185 19.79 -1.36 17.25
CA PHE A 185 19.07 -2.61 17.07
C PHE A 185 17.92 -2.37 16.08
N ARG A 186 17.87 -3.17 15.00
CA ARG A 186 16.84 -3.07 13.97
C ARG A 186 15.92 -4.28 14.01
N CYS A 187 14.61 -4.05 14.05
CA CYS A 187 13.60 -5.07 13.78
C CYS A 187 13.07 -4.87 12.36
N GLU A 188 12.93 -5.97 11.64
CA GLU A 188 12.43 -6.04 10.28
C GLU A 188 11.31 -7.08 10.21
N VAL A 189 10.17 -6.71 9.63
CA VAL A 189 9.05 -7.63 9.37
C VAL A 189 8.75 -7.59 7.88
N THR A 190 8.85 -8.75 7.24
CA THR A 190 8.60 -8.92 5.80
C THR A 190 7.42 -9.85 5.58
N LEU A 191 6.53 -9.47 4.67
CA LEU A 191 5.32 -10.20 4.29
C LEU A 191 5.36 -10.52 2.79
N HIS A 192 5.27 -11.81 2.44
CA HIS A 192 5.31 -12.30 1.06
C HIS A 192 3.92 -12.70 0.57
N VAL A 193 3.43 -12.08 -0.52
CA VAL A 193 2.05 -12.26 -1.01
C VAL A 193 2.03 -12.50 -2.52
N GLY A 194 2.24 -13.77 -2.91
CA GLY A 194 2.35 -14.14 -4.33
C GLY A 194 3.74 -13.79 -4.86
N GLN A 195 3.83 -12.83 -5.78
CA GLN A 195 5.09 -12.26 -6.25
C GLN A 195 5.47 -10.96 -5.53
N GLU A 196 4.54 -10.34 -4.81
CA GLU A 196 4.78 -9.11 -4.06
C GLU A 196 5.44 -9.40 -2.71
N THR A 197 6.26 -8.47 -2.22
CA THR A 197 6.94 -8.55 -0.92
C THR A 197 6.95 -7.18 -0.28
N PHE A 198 6.40 -7.08 0.93
CA PHE A 198 6.28 -5.84 1.70
C PHE A 198 7.19 -5.95 2.93
N THR A 199 8.07 -4.97 3.14
CA THR A 199 9.04 -4.98 4.26
C THR A 199 8.90 -3.71 5.07
N GLN A 200 8.71 -3.88 6.37
CA GLN A 200 8.56 -2.82 7.36
C GLN A 200 9.70 -2.91 8.38
N VAL A 201 10.18 -1.76 8.85
CA VAL A 201 11.42 -1.65 9.63
C VAL A 201 11.23 -0.67 10.79
N ALA A 202 11.75 -1.01 11.96
CA ALA A 202 11.91 -0.10 13.08
C ALA A 202 13.31 -0.25 13.71
N TYR A 203 13.79 0.81 14.34
CA TYR A 203 15.11 0.89 14.96
C TYR A 203 15.03 1.45 16.39
N LEU A 204 15.89 0.97 17.27
CA LEU A 204 16.17 1.56 18.58
C LEU A 204 17.68 1.77 18.71
N VAL A 205 18.06 2.97 19.14
CA VAL A 205 19.47 3.33 19.40
C VAL A 205 19.69 3.45 20.90
N ALA A 206 20.74 2.80 21.40
CA ALA A 206 21.16 2.89 22.79
C ALA A 206 21.78 4.27 23.08
N SER A 207 21.20 5.02 24.02
CA SER A 207 21.66 6.37 24.38
C SER A 207 21.91 6.48 25.89
N ALA A 208 22.93 7.25 26.27
CA ALA A 208 23.19 7.60 27.66
C ALA A 208 22.29 8.74 28.16
N GLU A 209 21.14 8.99 27.51
CA GLU A 209 20.46 10.28 27.58
C GLU A 209 20.06 10.65 29.01
N ALA A 210 20.52 11.83 29.42
CA ALA A 210 20.69 12.16 30.82
C ALA A 210 19.35 12.37 31.53
N VAL A 211 19.35 12.05 32.82
CA VAL A 211 18.39 12.65 33.74
C VAL A 211 18.62 14.16 33.70
N MET A 212 17.71 14.92 33.08
CA MET A 212 17.58 16.34 33.36
C MET A 212 17.12 16.48 34.80
N GLU A 213 18.07 16.49 35.73
CA GLU A 213 17.84 16.99 37.08
C GLU A 213 17.57 18.49 36.93
N GLN A 214 16.28 18.84 36.87
CA GLN A 214 15.84 20.20 36.65
C GLN A 214 16.39 21.09 37.77
N PRO A 215 17.19 22.13 37.46
CA PRO A 215 17.82 22.95 38.49
C PRO A 215 16.75 23.57 39.39
N ALA A 216 16.74 23.18 40.67
CA ALA A 216 15.83 23.74 41.65
C ALA A 216 16.12 25.24 41.78
N ALA A 217 15.22 26.07 41.24
CA ALA A 217 15.39 27.50 41.20
C ALA A 217 15.47 28.06 42.64
N VAL A 218 16.62 28.62 43.01
CA VAL A 218 16.85 29.21 44.32
C VAL A 218 16.04 30.50 44.43
N VAL A 219 14.80 30.40 44.92
CA VAL A 219 13.94 31.54 45.23
C VAL A 219 14.36 32.12 46.59
N THR A 220 15.39 32.96 46.57
CA THR A 220 15.72 33.81 47.72
C THR A 220 14.64 34.88 47.86
N SER A 221 13.89 34.87 48.96
CA SER A 221 13.04 36.00 49.37
C SER A 221 13.17 36.19 50.89
N THR A 222 13.22 37.45 51.34
CA THR A 222 13.79 37.80 52.65
C THR A 222 12.83 38.61 53.52
N GLY A 223 12.67 38.16 54.77
CA GLY A 223 11.97 38.90 55.83
C GLY A 223 10.53 38.42 56.07
N SER A 224 9.99 38.50 57.31
CA SER A 224 10.63 38.89 58.57
C SER A 224 9.86 38.29 59.79
N PRO A 225 10.31 38.46 61.05
CA PRO A 225 10.28 37.37 62.03
C PRO A 225 9.00 37.28 62.89
N SER A 226 8.87 36.15 63.61
CA SER A 226 8.18 36.08 64.90
C SER A 226 8.86 35.08 65.85
N THR A 227 9.00 35.51 67.09
CA THR A 227 9.92 34.97 68.11
C THR A 227 9.38 33.75 68.87
N ALA A 228 10.14 32.65 68.97
CA ALA A 228 10.12 31.72 70.12
C ALA A 228 11.34 30.79 70.19
N SER A 229 11.96 30.70 71.36
CA SER A 229 12.99 29.73 71.81
C SER A 229 13.10 29.86 73.35
N PRO A 230 13.73 28.96 74.13
CA PRO A 230 14.62 27.84 73.78
C PRO A 230 14.06 26.48 74.33
N MET A 231 14.76 25.39 74.67
CA MET A 231 16.20 25.07 74.82
C MET A 231 16.49 23.54 74.74
N ALA A 232 17.78 23.20 74.50
CA ALA A 232 18.55 21.97 74.82
C ALA A 232 17.83 20.72 75.41
N THR A 233 18.26 19.48 75.12
CA THR A 233 19.58 18.94 75.55
C THR A 233 20.03 17.69 74.76
N SER A 234 21.34 17.44 74.73
CA SER A 234 22.05 16.36 74.02
C SER A 234 22.31 15.11 74.88
N ALA A 235 22.38 13.94 74.25
CA ALA A 235 23.12 12.75 74.71
C ALA A 235 23.57 11.88 73.52
N LEU A 236 24.65 11.11 73.68
CA LEU A 236 25.30 10.32 72.60
C LEU A 236 25.18 8.78 72.82
N PRO A 237 25.50 7.94 71.81
CA PRO A 237 25.60 6.46 71.90
C PRO A 237 26.93 6.04 72.60
N PRO A 238 27.43 4.77 72.63
CA PRO A 238 27.07 3.56 71.86
C PRO A 238 27.17 2.20 72.61
N GLY A 239 27.12 1.07 71.88
CA GLY A 239 27.73 -0.20 72.35
C GLY A 239 27.07 -1.50 71.84
N PRO A 240 27.82 -2.51 71.35
CA PRO A 240 27.25 -3.75 70.80
C PRO A 240 27.66 -5.05 71.53
N SER A 241 26.89 -6.13 71.37
CA SER A 241 27.39 -7.51 71.46
C SER A 241 26.46 -8.54 70.80
N VAL A 242 27.05 -9.50 70.08
CA VAL A 242 26.43 -10.75 69.60
C VAL A 242 27.23 -11.90 70.20
N PRO A 243 26.59 -13.01 70.61
CA PRO A 243 27.16 -14.30 70.25
C PRO A 243 26.12 -15.37 69.84
N THR A 244 26.55 -16.24 68.92
CA THR A 244 25.80 -17.36 68.32
C THR A 244 25.73 -18.60 69.22
N ARG A 245 24.67 -19.43 69.12
CA ARG A 245 24.79 -20.90 69.21
C ARG A 245 23.61 -21.67 68.59
N ASP A 246 23.94 -22.86 68.10
CA ASP A 246 23.16 -23.91 67.41
C ASP A 246 23.71 -25.28 67.92
N PRO A 247 23.26 -26.50 67.53
CA PRO A 247 22.09 -26.94 66.73
C PRO A 247 21.31 -28.10 67.42
N THR A 248 20.50 -28.93 66.69
CA THR A 248 20.54 -30.44 66.67
C THR A 248 19.24 -31.18 66.21
N THR A 249 19.18 -31.63 64.94
CA THR A 249 18.41 -32.82 64.40
C THR A 249 16.86 -32.87 64.49
N ALA A 250 16.06 -33.74 63.82
CA ALA A 250 16.33 -34.92 62.97
C ALA A 250 15.20 -35.27 61.94
N ARG A 251 15.59 -35.99 60.86
CA ARG A 251 14.87 -37.08 60.11
C ARG A 251 13.59 -36.85 59.25
N GLU A 252 13.66 -37.43 58.05
CA GLU A 252 12.57 -37.91 57.16
C GLU A 252 12.33 -39.43 57.40
N PRO A 253 11.28 -40.14 56.85
CA PRO A 253 11.24 -40.50 55.40
C PRO A 253 9.86 -40.77 54.73
N ASN A 254 9.91 -40.86 53.38
CA ASN A 254 9.05 -41.56 52.39
C ASN A 254 7.91 -42.51 52.82
N SER A 255 6.79 -42.49 52.08
CA SER A 255 6.34 -43.59 51.17
C SER A 255 5.02 -43.26 50.44
N GLY A 256 4.71 -43.96 49.35
CA GLY A 256 3.44 -43.85 48.61
C GLY A 256 2.90 -45.21 48.15
N THR A 257 1.62 -45.26 47.73
CA THR A 257 0.90 -46.48 47.34
C THR A 257 -0.08 -46.21 46.18
N THR A 258 -0.39 -47.23 45.38
CA THR A 258 -1.14 -47.16 44.10
C THR A 258 -2.30 -48.17 44.08
N LEU A 259 -3.17 -48.12 43.04
CA LEU A 259 -4.19 -49.11 42.60
C LEU A 259 -5.59 -49.00 43.25
N ASP A 260 -6.73 -49.28 42.57
CA ASP A 260 -7.10 -49.31 41.13
C ASP A 260 -8.65 -49.47 40.98
N LEU A 261 -9.16 -49.51 39.73
CA LEU A 261 -10.51 -49.93 39.26
C LEU A 261 -11.70 -48.96 39.52
N ALA A 262 -12.75 -48.89 38.69
CA ALA A 262 -13.12 -49.62 37.46
C ALA A 262 -13.81 -48.69 36.40
N ALA A 263 -14.30 -49.23 35.27
CA ALA A 263 -14.59 -48.48 34.03
C ALA A 263 -16.00 -48.71 33.39
N VAL A 264 -16.23 -48.13 32.19
CA VAL A 264 -17.40 -48.26 31.27
C VAL A 264 -18.60 -47.35 31.69
N THR A 265 -19.28 -46.54 30.85
CA THR A 265 -19.86 -46.76 29.49
C THR A 265 -19.97 -45.44 28.66
N ASN A 266 -20.46 -45.48 27.42
CA ASN A 266 -20.65 -44.36 26.46
C ASN A 266 -21.83 -44.70 25.49
N PRO A 267 -22.48 -43.77 24.73
CA PRO A 267 -22.62 -42.30 24.82
C PRO A 267 -24.05 -41.92 25.34
N PRO A 268 -25.09 -41.33 24.67
CA PRO A 268 -25.32 -40.84 23.27
C PRO A 268 -25.72 -39.32 23.20
N SER A 269 -26.68 -38.93 22.33
CA SER A 269 -27.21 -37.56 22.10
C SER A 269 -28.74 -37.57 21.87
N PRO A 270 -29.48 -36.45 22.09
CA PRO A 270 -30.57 -36.10 21.17
C PRO A 270 -30.78 -34.60 20.86
N GLU A 271 -31.08 -34.31 19.59
CA GLU A 271 -31.95 -33.21 19.10
C GLU A 271 -33.38 -33.79 18.87
N PRO A 272 -34.44 -33.04 18.46
CA PRO A 272 -34.66 -31.58 18.42
C PRO A 272 -36.02 -31.15 19.03
N ALA A 273 -36.34 -29.83 19.04
CA ALA A 273 -37.72 -29.31 18.90
C ALA A 273 -37.79 -27.76 18.74
N VAL A 274 -38.81 -27.29 18.00
CA VAL A 274 -39.17 -25.87 17.80
C VAL A 274 -40.57 -25.61 18.40
N PRO A 275 -40.87 -24.38 18.85
CA PRO A 275 -42.21 -23.82 18.61
C PRO A 275 -42.19 -22.45 17.91
N GLN A 276 -43.03 -22.32 16.88
CA GLN A 276 -43.60 -21.06 16.40
C GLN A 276 -44.91 -20.80 17.21
N ASP A 277 -45.62 -19.67 17.19
CA ASP A 277 -45.54 -18.42 16.41
C ASP A 277 -46.33 -17.29 17.14
N LEU A 278 -46.49 -16.12 16.46
CA LEU A 278 -47.60 -15.14 16.52
C LEU A 278 -47.32 -13.70 17.03
N ILE A 279 -47.03 -12.82 16.04
CA ILE A 279 -47.70 -11.53 15.75
C ILE A 279 -47.75 -10.43 16.84
N ALA A 280 -47.06 -9.30 16.60
CA ALA A 280 -47.67 -7.98 16.27
C ALA A 280 -46.65 -6.82 16.16
N GLY A 281 -46.88 -5.87 15.25
CA GLY A 281 -46.36 -4.49 15.34
C GLY A 281 -45.32 -4.05 14.30
N SER A 282 -45.74 -3.19 13.37
CA SER A 282 -44.84 -2.45 12.45
C SER A 282 -45.46 -1.11 12.03
N PRO A 283 -44.68 -0.02 11.96
CA PRO A 283 -45.08 1.20 11.25
C PRO A 283 -44.25 1.43 9.98
N THR A 284 -44.91 1.85 8.89
CA THR A 284 -44.27 2.20 7.61
C THR A 284 -44.65 3.60 7.15
N ALA A 285 -43.67 4.39 6.72
CA ALA A 285 -43.84 5.56 5.86
C ALA A 285 -42.50 6.06 5.31
N ARG A 286 -42.39 6.74 4.17
CA ARG A 286 -43.08 6.62 2.86
C ARG A 286 -42.27 7.49 1.88
N ALA A 287 -41.83 6.97 0.73
CA ALA A 287 -41.10 7.76 -0.24
C ALA A 287 -42.03 8.54 -1.20
N ALA A 288 -41.53 9.65 -1.76
CA ALA A 288 -42.17 10.37 -2.86
C ALA A 288 -41.09 10.91 -3.83
N THR A 289 -41.29 10.68 -5.12
CA THR A 289 -40.37 11.04 -6.22
C THR A 289 -40.93 12.19 -7.06
N THR A 290 -40.06 13.05 -7.59
CA THR A 290 -40.28 13.71 -8.89
C THR A 290 -38.99 14.25 -9.51
N THR A 291 -39.00 14.37 -10.84
CA THR A 291 -37.87 14.78 -11.69
C THR A 291 -38.27 16.00 -12.53
N THR A 292 -37.39 17.01 -12.66
CA THR A 292 -37.51 18.04 -13.72
C THR A 292 -36.18 18.72 -14.05
N LEU A 293 -36.06 19.23 -15.27
CA LEU A 293 -34.91 19.98 -15.78
C LEU A 293 -35.05 21.49 -15.50
N PRO A 294 -33.94 22.25 -15.40
CA PRO A 294 -33.96 23.71 -15.53
C PRO A 294 -34.07 24.14 -17.00
N ARG A 295 -34.91 25.14 -17.30
CA ARG A 295 -34.96 25.85 -18.59
C ARG A 295 -34.77 27.35 -18.35
N SER A 296 -34.05 28.01 -19.26
CA SER A 296 -33.70 29.44 -19.17
C SER A 296 -34.90 30.39 -19.31
N GLY A 297 -34.83 31.54 -18.64
CA GLY A 297 -35.75 32.67 -18.69
C GLY A 297 -35.10 33.92 -18.04
N THR A 298 -35.45 35.13 -18.48
CA THR A 298 -34.57 36.31 -18.38
C THR A 298 -35.19 37.55 -17.72
N THR A 299 -34.30 38.40 -17.15
CA THR A 299 -34.43 39.86 -16.91
C THR A 299 -35.54 40.41 -15.99
N GLY A 300 -35.15 41.21 -14.99
CA GLY A 300 -36.06 42.01 -14.14
C GLY A 300 -35.34 42.91 -13.12
N THR A 301 -35.17 44.18 -13.49
CA THR A 301 -34.61 45.35 -12.75
C THR A 301 -34.75 45.44 -11.21
N GLY A 302 -33.72 46.02 -10.54
CA GLY A 302 -33.77 46.54 -9.15
C GLY A 302 -34.39 47.96 -9.03
N PRO A 303 -34.04 48.85 -8.05
CA PRO A 303 -32.77 48.92 -7.29
C PRO A 303 -32.86 49.26 -5.77
N SER A 304 -31.70 49.30 -5.09
CA SER A 304 -31.36 50.08 -3.86
C SER A 304 -32.11 49.81 -2.54
N ALA A 305 -31.50 49.96 -1.35
CA ALA A 305 -30.07 50.07 -0.97
C ALA A 305 -29.93 49.69 0.53
N GLY A 306 -28.75 49.24 0.97
CA GLY A 306 -28.49 48.86 2.36
C GLY A 306 -27.02 48.54 2.62
N THR A 307 -26.23 49.57 2.96
CA THR A 307 -24.78 49.45 3.08
C THR A 307 -24.36 48.88 4.44
N GLY A 308 -23.71 47.71 4.44
CA GLY A 308 -22.93 47.18 5.55
C GLY A 308 -21.58 46.67 5.01
N PRO A 309 -20.44 46.90 5.69
CA PRO A 309 -19.14 46.61 5.12
C PRO A 309 -18.91 45.10 4.99
N SER A 310 -18.45 44.67 3.82
CA SER A 310 -17.92 43.32 3.62
C SER A 310 -16.71 43.11 4.53
N VAL A 311 -16.84 42.20 5.50
CA VAL A 311 -15.70 41.67 6.24
C VAL A 311 -14.71 41.14 5.21
N GLY A 312 -13.51 41.71 5.19
CA GLY A 312 -12.57 41.53 4.09
C GLY A 312 -12.26 40.06 3.84
N ALA A 313 -12.77 39.52 2.73
CA ALA A 313 -12.40 38.21 2.23
C ALA A 313 -10.94 38.27 1.75
N VAL A 314 -10.01 38.12 2.71
CA VAL A 314 -8.57 38.04 2.47
C VAL A 314 -8.35 37.04 1.32
N PRO A 315 -7.66 37.42 0.23
CA PRO A 315 -7.57 36.59 -0.96
C PRO A 315 -7.02 35.23 -0.59
N ALA A 316 -7.88 34.21 -0.65
CA ALA A 316 -7.51 32.84 -0.32
C ALA A 316 -6.51 32.36 -1.36
N CYS A 317 -5.23 32.28 -0.98
CA CYS A 317 -4.20 31.75 -1.85
C CYS A 317 -4.59 30.32 -2.24
N SER A 318 -4.78 30.06 -3.53
CA SER A 318 -5.14 28.73 -4.01
C SER A 318 -3.89 27.97 -4.46
N LEU A 319 -3.67 26.81 -3.85
CA LEU A 319 -2.69 25.84 -4.35
C LEU A 319 -3.30 25.02 -5.48
N GLN A 320 -2.53 24.72 -6.51
CA GLN A 320 -2.94 23.91 -7.67
C GLN A 320 -1.78 23.01 -8.08
N ILE A 321 -2.09 21.79 -8.53
CA ILE A 321 -1.13 20.80 -9.02
C ILE A 321 -1.61 20.21 -10.35
N TRP A 322 -0.70 20.03 -11.29
CA TRP A 322 -0.99 19.44 -12.61
C TRP A 322 0.23 18.76 -13.22
N SER A 323 0.01 18.00 -14.29
CA SER A 323 1.04 17.30 -15.08
C SER A 323 1.00 17.76 -16.54
N LEU A 324 2.19 17.82 -17.16
CA LEU A 324 2.38 18.12 -18.58
C LEU A 324 3.39 17.10 -19.17
N PRO A 325 2.96 16.17 -20.06
CA PRO A 325 1.56 15.86 -20.42
C PRO A 325 0.71 15.40 -19.23
N PRO A 326 -0.64 15.46 -19.32
CA PRO A 326 -1.54 15.13 -18.21
C PRO A 326 -1.41 13.66 -17.73
N THR A 327 -1.08 12.75 -18.64
CA THR A 327 -0.66 11.38 -18.35
C THR A 327 0.78 11.20 -18.80
N GLY A 328 1.61 10.52 -18.01
CA GLY A 328 2.95 10.14 -18.42
C GLY A 328 2.95 9.07 -19.52
N THR A 329 4.04 9.01 -20.27
CA THR A 329 4.32 7.91 -21.20
C THR A 329 5.75 7.44 -20.98
N ARG A 330 5.95 6.12 -20.87
CA ARG A 330 7.24 5.50 -20.58
C ARG A 330 8.32 5.96 -21.58
N GLY A 331 9.48 6.38 -21.09
CA GLY A 331 10.58 6.87 -21.91
C GLY A 331 10.39 8.28 -22.49
N ARG A 332 9.27 8.97 -22.21
CA ARG A 332 9.02 10.36 -22.61
C ARG A 332 9.23 11.32 -21.44
N ALA A 333 9.56 12.57 -21.73
CA ALA A 333 9.66 13.61 -20.71
C ALA A 333 8.30 13.93 -20.07
N LEU A 334 8.32 14.21 -18.76
CA LEU A 334 7.14 14.47 -17.95
C LEU A 334 7.46 15.54 -16.91
N ARG A 335 6.59 16.55 -16.77
CA ARG A 335 6.73 17.62 -15.77
C ARG A 335 5.48 17.67 -14.90
N ILE A 336 5.66 17.48 -13.60
CA ILE A 336 4.62 17.69 -12.60
C ILE A 336 4.90 19.06 -11.96
N GLU A 337 3.90 19.92 -11.87
CA GLU A 337 4.06 21.31 -11.43
C GLU A 337 2.99 21.65 -10.40
N CYS A 338 3.42 22.23 -9.28
CA CYS A 338 2.54 22.70 -8.22
C CYS A 338 2.81 24.18 -7.93
N HIS A 339 1.74 24.98 -7.91
CA HIS A 339 1.79 26.43 -7.93
C HIS A 339 0.76 27.04 -6.99
N ALA A 340 1.20 28.03 -6.21
CA ALA A 340 0.42 28.76 -5.21
C ALA A 340 0.07 30.17 -5.73
N ARG A 341 -1.20 30.40 -6.03
CA ARG A 341 -1.72 31.71 -6.44
C ARG A 341 -1.95 32.60 -5.21
N CYS A 342 -0.86 33.00 -4.56
CA CYS A 342 -0.86 33.88 -3.40
C CYS A 342 -0.74 35.36 -3.81
N ALA A 343 -1.27 36.27 -2.98
CA ALA A 343 -1.15 37.72 -3.17
C ALA A 343 0.23 38.29 -2.73
N GLY A 344 1.20 37.42 -2.42
CA GLY A 344 2.55 37.73 -1.99
C GLY A 344 3.43 36.48 -2.08
N ASN A 345 4.71 36.60 -1.72
CA ASN A 345 5.65 35.49 -1.79
C ASN A 345 5.20 34.32 -0.90
N ALA A 346 5.20 33.11 -1.48
CA ALA A 346 4.97 31.87 -0.76
C ALA A 346 5.92 30.79 -1.29
N THR A 347 6.04 29.69 -0.54
CA THR A 347 6.90 28.56 -0.91
C THR A 347 6.06 27.30 -1.02
N VAL A 348 6.25 26.55 -2.10
CA VAL A 348 5.63 25.24 -2.34
C VAL A 348 6.65 24.14 -2.06
N GLY A 349 6.24 23.09 -1.36
CA GLY A 349 7.05 21.89 -1.13
C GLY A 349 6.30 20.61 -1.50
N TRP A 350 7.04 19.53 -1.73
CA TRP A 350 6.48 18.21 -2.01
C TRP A 350 6.40 17.38 -0.72
N LEU A 351 5.23 16.82 -0.42
CA LEU A 351 5.00 15.92 0.73
C LEU A 351 5.01 14.45 0.34
N ARG A 352 4.56 14.12 -0.88
CA ARG A 352 4.52 12.75 -1.39
C ARG A 352 4.83 12.74 -2.87
N THR A 353 5.71 11.82 -3.26
CA THR A 353 6.02 11.45 -4.64
C THR A 353 6.12 9.91 -4.70
N PRO A 354 5.72 9.25 -5.80
CA PRO A 354 5.79 7.78 -5.88
C PRO A 354 7.21 7.20 -5.81
N ALA A 355 8.20 7.93 -6.30
CA ALA A 355 9.62 7.65 -6.10
C ALA A 355 10.26 8.68 -5.15
N ALA A 356 11.48 8.42 -4.66
CA ALA A 356 12.23 9.39 -3.87
C ALA A 356 12.52 10.67 -4.67
N LEU A 357 12.48 11.83 -4.02
CA LEU A 357 12.68 13.14 -4.66
C LEU A 357 13.99 13.26 -5.45
N SER A 358 15.05 12.52 -5.06
CA SER A 358 16.33 12.45 -5.77
C SER A 358 16.27 11.81 -7.18
N GLN A 359 15.17 11.14 -7.55
CA GLN A 359 14.92 10.65 -8.91
C GLN A 359 14.34 11.72 -9.83
N TYR A 360 13.92 12.87 -9.28
CA TYR A 360 13.34 13.98 -10.02
C TYR A 360 14.30 15.17 -10.06
N ARG A 361 14.27 15.92 -11.15
CA ARG A 361 14.90 17.25 -11.20
C ARG A 361 13.90 18.28 -10.70
N GLU A 362 14.01 18.67 -9.43
CA GLU A 362 13.19 19.75 -8.87
C GLU A 362 13.65 21.14 -9.39
N GLU A 363 12.68 21.97 -9.75
CA GLU A 363 12.83 23.35 -10.16
C GLU A 363 11.87 24.23 -9.35
N SER A 364 12.40 24.87 -8.30
CA SER A 364 11.64 25.79 -7.45
C SER A 364 11.80 27.24 -7.89
N ALA A 365 10.68 27.97 -7.93
CA ALA A 365 10.56 29.34 -8.42
C ALA A 365 9.59 30.13 -7.53
N GLY A 366 9.96 30.29 -6.25
CA GLY A 366 9.13 30.96 -5.24
C GLY A 366 7.80 30.24 -5.04
N SER A 367 6.71 30.86 -5.50
CA SER A 367 5.35 30.33 -5.40
C SER A 367 5.05 29.12 -6.28
N SER A 368 6.05 28.52 -6.95
CA SER A 368 5.93 27.26 -7.69
C SER A 368 7.09 26.32 -7.39
N SER A 369 6.83 25.02 -7.38
CA SER A 369 7.85 23.99 -7.58
C SER A 369 7.39 23.00 -8.64
N ALA A 370 8.32 22.55 -9.49
CA ALA A 370 8.06 21.56 -10.51
C ALA A 370 9.09 20.43 -10.49
N LEU A 371 8.62 19.19 -10.60
CA LEU A 371 9.42 18.00 -10.76
C LEU A 371 9.52 17.67 -12.25
N ARG A 372 10.73 17.70 -12.82
CA ARG A 372 11.01 17.23 -14.19
C ARG A 372 11.60 15.84 -14.20
N LEU A 373 11.10 15.03 -15.13
CA LEU A 373 11.63 13.74 -15.56
C LEU A 373 11.96 13.85 -17.05
N ASP A 374 13.21 13.63 -17.45
CA ASP A 374 13.59 13.59 -18.88
C ASP A 374 13.06 12.33 -19.57
N ARG A 375 12.85 11.26 -18.79
CA ARG A 375 12.14 10.03 -19.14
C ARG A 375 11.27 9.64 -17.95
N ALA A 376 10.02 9.26 -18.19
CA ALA A 376 9.14 8.66 -17.19
C ALA A 376 9.19 7.13 -17.26
N GLU A 377 8.90 6.46 -16.14
CA GLU A 377 8.92 5.01 -16.00
C GLU A 377 7.74 4.57 -15.10
N PRO A 378 7.37 3.27 -15.07
CA PRO A 378 6.18 2.83 -14.34
C PRO A 378 6.19 3.17 -12.84
N TRP A 379 7.35 3.22 -12.18
CA TRP A 379 7.48 3.62 -10.77
C TRP A 379 7.31 5.14 -10.54
N HIS A 380 7.22 5.94 -11.60
CA HIS A 380 6.85 7.36 -11.54
C HIS A 380 5.32 7.57 -11.62
N GLN A 381 4.52 6.51 -11.56
CA GLN A 381 3.05 6.58 -11.47
C GLN A 381 2.56 6.57 -10.01
N GLY A 382 1.40 7.16 -9.73
CA GLY A 382 0.75 7.14 -8.42
C GLY A 382 0.41 8.54 -7.89
N HIS A 383 0.29 8.67 -6.56
CA HIS A 383 -0.09 9.93 -5.92
C HIS A 383 1.08 10.87 -5.68
N TYR A 384 0.96 12.07 -6.22
CA TYR A 384 1.76 13.24 -5.90
C TYR A 384 0.99 14.13 -4.93
N GLN A 385 1.64 14.66 -3.90
CA GLN A 385 1.06 15.64 -2.98
C GLN A 385 2.04 16.79 -2.78
N CYS A 386 1.57 18.02 -2.97
CA CYS A 386 2.30 19.23 -2.62
C CYS A 386 1.59 20.03 -1.53
N VAL A 387 2.35 20.87 -0.83
CA VAL A 387 1.88 21.70 0.28
C VAL A 387 2.34 23.15 0.13
N LEU A 388 1.48 24.06 0.58
CA LEU A 388 1.81 25.47 0.77
C LEU A 388 2.48 25.65 2.15
N LEU A 389 3.77 26.03 2.16
CA LEU A 389 4.52 26.24 3.39
C LEU A 389 4.22 27.64 3.95
N GLY A 390 3.60 27.71 5.14
CA GLY A 390 3.27 28.96 5.84
C GLY A 390 2.07 28.85 6.79
N HIS A 391 1.58 29.98 7.28
CA HIS A 391 0.51 30.07 8.30
C HIS A 391 -0.87 29.51 7.89
N ARG A 392 -1.04 29.04 6.64
CA ARG A 392 -2.22 28.31 6.16
C ARG A 392 -1.75 27.17 5.26
N ALA A 393 -1.31 26.08 5.89
CA ALA A 393 -0.97 24.85 5.20
C ALA A 393 -2.18 24.35 4.38
N GLN A 394 -2.03 24.34 3.06
CA GLN A 394 -2.97 23.76 2.12
C GLN A 394 -2.26 22.66 1.37
N MET A 395 -2.93 21.52 1.19
CA MET A 395 -2.44 20.37 0.46
C MET A 395 -3.33 20.15 -0.77
N VAL A 396 -2.73 19.80 -1.91
CA VAL A 396 -3.48 19.27 -3.06
C VAL A 396 -2.77 18.03 -3.60
N SER A 397 -3.56 17.04 -4.00
CA SER A 397 -3.09 15.80 -4.61
C SER A 397 -3.32 15.77 -6.13
N LEU A 398 -2.46 15.02 -6.81
CA LEU A 398 -2.63 14.59 -8.19
C LEU A 398 -2.38 13.08 -8.25
N GLU A 399 -3.21 12.34 -8.96
CA GLU A 399 -2.94 10.96 -9.32
C GLU A 399 -2.48 10.90 -10.78
N LEU A 400 -1.34 10.25 -11.02
CA LEU A 400 -0.64 10.32 -12.30
C LEU A 400 -0.33 8.92 -12.82
N LEU A 401 -0.86 8.56 -13.99
CA LEU A 401 -0.59 7.28 -14.64
C LEU A 401 0.53 7.43 -15.67
N VAL A 402 1.44 6.45 -15.73
CA VAL A 402 2.51 6.37 -16.74
C VAL A 402 2.20 5.23 -17.71
N SER A 403 1.59 5.58 -18.84
CA SER A 403 1.29 4.63 -19.92
C SER A 403 2.55 3.99 -20.48
N ALA A 404 2.47 2.73 -20.93
CA ALA A 404 3.51 2.18 -21.78
C ALA A 404 3.65 3.02 -23.08
N ASP A 405 4.86 3.14 -23.63
CA ASP A 405 5.06 3.75 -24.95
C ASP A 405 4.46 2.80 -25.99
N SER A 406 3.18 3.00 -26.29
CA SER A 406 2.58 2.45 -27.49
C SER A 406 3.39 3.02 -28.66
N PHE A 407 4.04 2.14 -29.43
CA PHE A 407 4.81 2.54 -30.58
C PHE A 407 3.88 3.18 -31.61
N SER A 408 3.69 4.49 -31.49
CA SER A 408 3.13 5.34 -32.54
C SER A 408 4.12 5.32 -33.69
N SER A 409 3.96 4.32 -34.56
CA SER A 409 4.47 4.33 -35.92
C SER A 409 3.73 5.43 -36.68
N SER A 410 4.09 6.68 -36.39
CA SER A 410 3.59 7.86 -37.09
C SER A 410 3.73 7.61 -38.59
N PRO A 411 2.63 7.62 -39.37
CA PRO A 411 2.66 7.34 -40.81
C PRO A 411 3.17 8.56 -41.58
N ALA A 412 4.38 9.01 -41.23
CA ALA A 412 5.12 10.08 -41.85
C ALA A 412 6.42 9.49 -42.42
N ILE A 413 6.73 9.84 -43.68
CA ILE A 413 7.87 9.30 -44.45
C ILE A 413 7.72 7.80 -44.82
N ALA A 414 6.68 7.49 -45.60
CA ALA A 414 6.61 6.26 -46.42
C ALA A 414 6.10 6.53 -47.87
N MET A 415 6.13 7.80 -48.30
CA MET A 415 5.63 8.22 -49.62
C MET A 415 6.75 8.07 -50.68
N GLY A 416 7.02 6.83 -51.14
CA GLY A 416 8.22 6.60 -51.98
C GLY A 416 8.40 5.32 -52.80
N THR A 417 7.49 4.33 -52.80
CA THR A 417 7.75 3.04 -53.50
C THR A 417 6.68 2.57 -54.51
N ALA A 418 5.56 3.27 -54.66
CA ALA A 418 4.49 2.88 -55.58
C ALA A 418 4.84 2.99 -57.09
N GLY A 419 5.92 3.68 -57.46
CA GLY A 419 6.27 3.97 -58.86
C GLY A 419 7.03 2.88 -59.62
N SER A 420 7.59 1.86 -58.94
CA SER A 420 8.64 1.01 -59.55
C SER A 420 8.12 -0.18 -60.38
N LEU A 421 6.98 -0.77 -60.00
CA LEU A 421 6.49 -2.01 -60.61
C LEU A 421 5.94 -1.84 -62.05
N LEU A 422 5.33 -0.71 -62.37
CA LEU A 422 4.83 -0.43 -63.73
C LEU A 422 5.98 -0.22 -64.73
N GLY A 423 7.09 0.39 -64.30
CA GLY A 423 8.27 0.60 -65.16
C GLY A 423 8.92 -0.72 -65.62
N LEU A 424 8.98 -1.72 -64.74
CA LEU A 424 9.52 -3.05 -65.07
C LEU A 424 8.62 -3.83 -66.04
N ILE A 425 7.29 -3.70 -65.92
CA ILE A 425 6.34 -4.34 -66.84
C ILE A 425 6.45 -3.72 -68.25
N VAL A 426 6.57 -2.39 -68.35
CA VAL A 426 6.70 -1.71 -69.65
C VAL A 426 8.05 -2.01 -70.32
N THR A 427 9.15 -1.94 -69.59
CA THR A 427 10.49 -2.27 -70.14
C THR A 427 10.62 -3.75 -70.52
N GLY A 428 10.03 -4.66 -69.73
CA GLY A 428 9.89 -6.08 -70.08
C GLY A 428 9.05 -6.31 -71.34
N ALA A 429 7.95 -5.58 -71.52
CA ALA A 429 7.12 -5.68 -72.73
C ALA A 429 7.83 -5.14 -74.00
N VAL A 430 8.58 -4.04 -73.87
CA VAL A 430 9.34 -3.44 -74.98
C VAL A 430 10.49 -4.34 -75.41
N SER A 431 11.31 -4.86 -74.48
CA SER A 431 12.42 -5.77 -74.83
C SER A 431 11.92 -7.04 -75.49
N ARG A 432 10.81 -7.63 -75.00
CA ARG A 432 10.20 -8.83 -75.60
C ARG A 432 9.58 -8.59 -76.99
N ARG A 433 9.16 -7.36 -77.30
CA ARG A 433 8.73 -6.94 -78.66
C ARG A 433 9.91 -6.70 -79.60
N LEU A 434 10.99 -6.08 -79.12
CA LEU A 434 12.22 -5.88 -79.90
C LEU A 434 12.90 -7.22 -80.24
N TRP A 435 13.02 -8.13 -79.27
CA TRP A 435 13.63 -9.45 -79.49
C TRP A 435 12.86 -10.31 -80.50
N LYS A 436 11.54 -10.11 -80.64
CA LYS A 436 10.74 -10.73 -81.72
C LYS A 436 10.92 -10.06 -83.09
N ARG A 437 11.42 -8.82 -83.17
CA ARG A 437 11.68 -8.11 -84.44
C ARG A 437 13.08 -8.35 -85.02
N PHE A 438 14.02 -8.86 -84.23
CA PHE A 438 15.36 -9.27 -84.67
C PHE A 438 15.47 -10.80 -84.89
N ARG A 439 14.34 -11.47 -85.12
CA ARG A 439 14.29 -12.94 -85.35
C ARG A 439 13.29 -13.35 -86.43
N SER A 440 13.02 -12.40 -87.34
CA SER A 440 12.46 -12.56 -88.68
C SER A 440 13.27 -11.67 -89.61
#